data_AF-A0A2A2WJ14-F1
#
_entry.id   AF-A0A2A2WJ14-F1
#
_cell.length_a   1.000
_cell.length_b   1.000
_cell.length_c   1.000
_cell.angle_alpha   90.00
_cell.angle_beta   90.00
_cell.angle_gamma   90.00
#
_symmetry.space_group_name_H-M   'P 1'
#
loop_
_entity.id
_entity.type
_entity.pdbx_description
1 polymer ?
#
loop_
_entity_poly.entity_id
_entity_poly.type
_entity_poly.pdbx_seq_one_letter_code
_entity_poly.pdbx_strand_id
1 'polypeptide(L)'
;MPSPYEFDFDGDALTINGHEINAAAFDLSDYQQRERERERDWRYGRRRPRWGREARVTPSDPQVQRVNYSEDAWRFREPAEASPADLYRRFFEDVRSVEFGMVVVLYSGGRPLMLYPEQGGTELLRALRDSAGPAAMTQISSRAGPTDASLGRLLTEFNPSPEFSERVEAKIKKIDQAEAEGERVAAATHWISKISYPLTVFAMAVVVLGFGHLLSNRPQIESSGSDPTDWSKHRKVVGQSLLIVALLSVVDLIWTLGTANAGLMRELNPLGSGMIAEPVRLFLFKATVTGLSIGILYRLHRRPVAQVASWWCCLLLTLLTARWVMFQSMFL
;
A
#
# COMPACT_ATOMS: atom_id res chain seq x y z
N MET A 1 17.40 -14.70 2.92
CA MET A 1 17.82 -16.11 2.84
C MET A 1 18.05 -16.40 1.38
N PRO A 2 19.12 -17.12 1.00
CA PRO A 2 19.28 -17.58 -0.36
C PRO A 2 18.05 -18.40 -0.78
N SER A 3 17.67 -18.31 -2.07
CA SER A 3 16.63 -19.19 -2.62
C SER A 3 17.05 -20.64 -2.38
N PRO A 4 16.17 -21.52 -1.87
CA PRO A 4 16.47 -22.94 -1.76
C PRO A 4 16.49 -23.65 -3.13
N TYR A 5 16.17 -22.90 -4.19
CA TYR A 5 16.14 -23.39 -5.56
C TYR A 5 17.11 -22.57 -6.41
N GLU A 6 18.06 -23.26 -7.02
CA GLU A 6 18.87 -22.76 -8.12
C GLU A 6 18.18 -23.17 -9.43
N PHE A 7 17.81 -22.17 -10.24
CA PHE A 7 17.17 -22.36 -11.53
C PHE A 7 18.16 -21.94 -12.63
N ASP A 8 18.40 -22.84 -13.58
CA ASP A 8 19.17 -22.52 -14.80
C ASP A 8 18.45 -23.05 -16.03
N PHE A 9 18.58 -22.33 -17.14
CA PHE A 9 17.85 -22.56 -18.39
C PHE A 9 18.76 -22.35 -19.60
N ASP A 10 19.05 -23.43 -20.31
CA ASP A 10 19.94 -23.46 -21.48
C ASP A 10 19.16 -23.47 -22.81
N GLY A 11 17.91 -23.00 -22.80
CA GLY A 11 17.03 -23.01 -23.98
C GLY A 11 16.24 -24.31 -24.16
N ASP A 12 16.89 -25.46 -23.94
CA ASP A 12 16.30 -26.79 -24.17
C ASP A 12 16.08 -27.60 -22.87
N ALA A 13 16.74 -27.21 -21.78
CA ALA A 13 16.64 -27.88 -20.47
C ALA A 13 16.54 -26.88 -19.31
N LEU A 14 15.81 -27.29 -18.26
CA LEU A 14 15.56 -26.55 -17.04
C LEU A 14 16.21 -27.36 -15.92
N THR A 15 17.25 -26.84 -15.31
CA THR A 15 17.84 -27.48 -14.14
C THR A 15 17.31 -26.83 -12.87
N ILE A 16 16.77 -27.65 -11.97
CA ILE A 16 16.36 -27.23 -10.62
C ILE A 16 17.26 -27.95 -9.62
N ASN A 17 18.08 -27.19 -8.88
CA ASN A 17 19.05 -27.75 -7.93
C ASN A 17 19.97 -28.82 -8.57
N GLY A 18 20.43 -28.57 -9.79
CA GLY A 18 21.27 -29.49 -10.56
C GLY A 18 20.55 -30.69 -11.17
N HIS A 19 19.23 -30.82 -10.97
CA HIS A 19 18.42 -31.86 -11.62
C HIS A 19 17.83 -31.32 -12.92
N GLU A 20 18.22 -31.92 -14.04
CA GLU A 20 17.70 -31.59 -15.36
C GLU A 20 16.25 -32.05 -15.52
N ILE A 21 15.40 -31.14 -15.97
CA ILE A 21 13.99 -31.35 -16.21
C ILE A 21 13.69 -31.00 -17.66
N ASN A 22 13.36 -32.03 -18.44
CA ASN A 22 13.04 -31.89 -19.85
C ASN A 22 11.62 -31.32 -20.03
N ALA A 23 11.47 -30.33 -20.91
CA ALA A 23 10.18 -29.73 -21.29
C ALA A 23 9.14 -30.77 -21.73
N ALA A 24 9.58 -31.78 -22.47
CA ALA A 24 8.73 -32.85 -23.00
C ALA A 24 8.16 -33.75 -21.91
N ALA A 25 8.65 -33.64 -20.68
CA ALA A 25 8.11 -34.36 -19.53
C ALA A 25 6.78 -33.76 -19.02
N PHE A 26 6.32 -32.61 -19.53
CA PHE A 26 5.10 -31.95 -19.05
C PHE A 26 4.10 -31.68 -20.17
N ASP A 27 2.81 -31.68 -19.83
CA ASP A 27 1.76 -31.21 -20.73
C ASP A 27 1.70 -29.68 -20.70
N LEU A 28 2.25 -29.05 -21.74
CA LEU A 28 2.25 -27.59 -21.92
C LEU A 28 1.07 -27.09 -22.78
N SER A 29 0.03 -27.90 -23.00
CA SER A 29 -1.13 -27.52 -23.82
C SER A 29 -1.85 -26.26 -23.32
N ASP A 30 -1.87 -26.02 -22.00
CA ASP A 30 -2.47 -24.81 -21.42
C ASP A 30 -1.70 -23.54 -21.83
N TYR A 31 -0.38 -23.60 -22.00
CA TYR A 31 0.40 -22.48 -22.52
C TYR A 31 0.05 -22.17 -23.97
N GLN A 32 -0.16 -23.22 -24.78
CA GLN A 32 -0.57 -23.07 -26.16
C GLN A 32 -1.98 -22.45 -26.25
N GLN A 33 -2.90 -22.85 -25.36
CA GLN A 33 -4.24 -22.26 -25.30
C GLN A 33 -4.20 -20.80 -24.86
N ARG A 34 -3.47 -20.47 -23.77
CA ARG A 34 -3.28 -19.08 -23.32
C ARG A 34 -2.71 -18.20 -24.43
N GLU A 35 -1.83 -18.74 -25.27
CA GLU A 35 -1.31 -17.99 -26.42
C GLU A 35 -2.34 -17.77 -27.51
N ARG A 36 -3.13 -18.78 -27.85
CA ARG A 36 -4.25 -18.61 -28.80
C ARG A 36 -5.25 -17.58 -28.28
N GLU A 37 -5.54 -17.58 -26.98
CA GLU A 37 -6.42 -16.61 -26.32
C GLU A 37 -5.81 -15.21 -26.29
N ARG A 38 -4.55 -15.08 -25.89
CA ARG A 38 -3.83 -13.80 -25.90
C ARG A 38 -3.77 -13.22 -27.30
N GLU A 39 -3.48 -14.03 -28.31
CA GLU A 39 -3.47 -13.57 -29.70
C GLU A 39 -4.87 -13.17 -30.18
N ARG A 40 -5.91 -13.92 -29.76
CA ARG A 40 -7.30 -13.53 -29.98
C ARG A 40 -7.59 -12.17 -29.35
N ASP A 41 -7.22 -11.96 -28.10
CA ASP A 41 -7.40 -10.69 -27.38
C ASP A 41 -6.56 -9.56 -27.98
N TRP A 42 -5.37 -9.83 -28.50
CA TRP A 42 -4.62 -8.83 -29.26
C TRP A 42 -5.31 -8.45 -30.57
N ARG A 43 -5.91 -9.42 -31.26
CA ARG A 43 -6.64 -9.22 -32.52
C ARG A 43 -7.95 -8.45 -32.32
N TYR A 44 -8.70 -8.73 -31.24
CA TYR A 44 -10.01 -8.12 -30.98
C TYR A 44 -10.00 -6.97 -29.96
N GLY A 45 -9.05 -6.99 -29.02
CA GLY A 45 -8.86 -6.01 -27.94
C GLY A 45 -8.12 -4.74 -28.38
N ARG A 46 -7.48 -4.74 -29.56
CA ARG A 46 -7.28 -3.49 -30.32
C ARG A 46 -8.63 -3.01 -30.85
N ARG A 47 -9.51 -2.56 -29.94
CA ARG A 47 -10.44 -1.49 -30.26
C ARG A 47 -9.60 -0.43 -30.97
N ARG A 48 -9.85 -0.25 -32.27
CA ARG A 48 -9.19 0.78 -33.08
C ARG A 48 -9.08 2.03 -32.20
N PRO A 49 -7.89 2.65 -32.08
CA PRO A 49 -7.78 3.92 -31.38
C PRO A 49 -8.93 4.78 -31.88
N ARG A 50 -9.79 5.27 -30.98
CA ARG A 50 -10.94 6.12 -31.29
C ARG A 50 -10.48 7.52 -31.73
N TRP A 51 -9.43 7.58 -32.54
CA TRP A 51 -8.84 8.77 -33.14
C TRP A 51 -9.17 8.87 -34.64
N GLY A 52 -10.04 7.99 -35.16
CA GLY A 52 -10.42 7.95 -36.58
C GLY A 52 -11.84 8.41 -36.90
N ARG A 53 -12.57 9.02 -35.96
CA ARG A 53 -13.95 9.49 -36.21
C ARG A 53 -14.23 10.92 -35.76
N GLU A 54 -13.22 11.79 -35.86
CA GLU A 54 -13.43 13.24 -35.98
C GLU A 54 -12.50 13.79 -37.07
N ALA A 55 -12.56 13.21 -38.26
CA ALA A 55 -12.22 13.99 -39.44
C ALA A 55 -13.33 15.04 -39.59
N ARG A 56 -13.13 16.22 -38.98
CA ARG A 56 -13.84 17.44 -39.40
C ARG A 56 -13.58 17.56 -40.90
N VAL A 57 -14.60 17.30 -41.69
CA VAL A 57 -14.62 17.64 -43.11
C VAL A 57 -14.58 19.16 -43.17
N THR A 58 -13.39 19.74 -43.32
CA THR A 58 -13.25 21.12 -43.82
C THR A 58 -13.62 21.10 -45.30
N PRO A 59 -14.65 21.82 -45.76
CA PRO A 59 -15.18 21.72 -47.12
C PRO A 59 -14.25 22.18 -48.26
N SER A 60 -12.99 22.54 -47.99
CA SER A 60 -12.16 23.29 -48.93
C SER A 60 -10.85 22.61 -49.33
N ASP A 61 -10.63 21.34 -48.99
CA ASP A 61 -9.38 20.65 -49.34
C ASP A 61 -9.62 19.50 -50.35
N PRO A 62 -9.37 19.72 -51.66
CA PRO A 62 -9.64 18.74 -52.71
C PRO A 62 -8.63 17.58 -52.79
N GLN A 63 -7.67 17.47 -51.85
CA GLN A 63 -6.66 16.40 -51.86
C GLN A 63 -6.69 15.47 -50.64
N VAL A 64 -7.88 15.08 -50.17
CA VAL A 64 -7.98 13.91 -49.29
C VAL A 64 -7.78 12.65 -50.14
N GLN A 65 -6.52 12.26 -50.32
CA GLN A 65 -6.13 10.98 -50.89
C GLN A 65 -6.68 9.90 -49.95
N ARG A 66 -7.86 9.37 -50.27
CA ARG A 66 -8.40 8.19 -49.61
C ARG A 66 -7.40 7.08 -49.83
N VAL A 67 -6.57 6.82 -48.83
CA VAL A 67 -5.78 5.60 -48.75
C VAL A 67 -6.82 4.49 -48.64
N ASN A 68 -7.20 3.93 -49.79
CA ASN A 68 -7.96 2.70 -49.88
C ASN A 68 -7.05 1.64 -49.27
N TYR A 69 -7.18 1.43 -47.95
CA TYR A 69 -6.76 0.20 -47.33
C TYR A 69 -7.58 -0.89 -48.01
N SER A 70 -7.01 -1.52 -49.04
CA SER A 70 -7.61 -2.67 -49.68
C SER A 70 -7.88 -3.70 -48.59
N GLU A 71 -9.16 -4.06 -48.41
CA GLU A 71 -9.58 -5.07 -47.43
C GLU A 71 -8.85 -6.41 -47.61
N ASP A 72 -8.29 -6.64 -48.81
CA ASP A 72 -7.48 -7.82 -49.16
C ASP A 72 -6.16 -7.97 -48.41
N ALA A 73 -5.68 -6.95 -47.68
CA ALA A 73 -4.45 -7.05 -46.89
C ALA A 73 -4.66 -7.67 -45.49
N TRP A 74 -5.91 -7.87 -45.06
CA TRP A 74 -6.23 -8.54 -43.78
C TRP A 74 -6.61 -10.00 -43.98
N ARG A 75 -5.99 -10.70 -44.94
CA ARG A 75 -6.06 -12.16 -44.96
C ARG A 75 -5.49 -12.64 -43.63
N PHE A 76 -6.39 -13.15 -42.79
CA PHE A 76 -6.11 -13.70 -41.48
C PHE A 76 -5.01 -14.74 -41.64
N ARG A 77 -3.76 -14.34 -41.39
CA ARG A 77 -2.68 -15.29 -41.23
C ARG A 77 -3.10 -16.16 -40.04
N GLU A 78 -3.27 -17.45 -40.29
CA GLU A 78 -3.47 -18.38 -39.19
C GLU A 78 -2.34 -18.14 -38.18
N PRO A 79 -2.69 -18.06 -36.89
CA PRO A 79 -1.70 -17.87 -35.84
C PRO A 79 -0.63 -18.93 -36.04
N ALA A 80 0.63 -18.49 -36.23
CA ALA A 80 1.73 -19.44 -36.29
C ALA A 80 1.71 -20.19 -34.95
N GLU A 81 1.62 -21.53 -35.01
CA GLU A 81 1.67 -22.31 -33.78
C GLU A 81 2.95 -21.94 -33.02
N ALA A 82 2.79 -21.60 -31.74
CA ALA A 82 3.92 -21.24 -30.90
C ALA A 82 4.95 -22.36 -30.96
N SER A 83 6.21 -22.01 -31.21
CA SER A 83 7.25 -23.02 -31.26
C SER A 83 7.36 -23.70 -29.88
N PRO A 84 7.72 -25.00 -29.82
CA PRO A 84 7.94 -25.66 -28.54
C PRO A 84 8.91 -24.91 -27.62
N ALA A 85 9.95 -24.28 -28.19
CA ALA A 85 10.90 -23.44 -27.47
C ALA A 85 10.24 -22.19 -26.85
N ASP A 86 9.28 -21.56 -27.53
CA ASP A 86 8.55 -20.41 -26.98
C ASP A 86 7.65 -20.81 -25.81
N LEU A 87 6.95 -21.95 -25.92
CA LEU A 87 6.13 -22.49 -24.83
C LEU A 87 7.01 -22.81 -23.62
N TYR A 88 8.18 -23.39 -23.87
CA TYR A 88 9.10 -23.76 -22.81
C TYR A 88 9.72 -22.57 -22.09
N ARG A 89 10.11 -21.54 -22.85
CA ARG A 89 10.57 -20.27 -22.28
C ARG A 89 9.53 -19.64 -21.34
N ARG A 90 8.25 -19.70 -21.70
CA ARG A 90 7.16 -19.15 -20.86
C ARG A 90 6.92 -19.98 -19.62
N PHE A 91 6.93 -21.30 -19.76
CA PHE A 91 6.90 -22.19 -18.61
C PHE A 91 8.05 -21.88 -17.65
N PHE A 92 9.26 -21.63 -18.16
CA PHE A 92 10.39 -21.21 -17.36
C PHE A 92 10.19 -19.84 -16.69
N GLU A 93 9.71 -18.84 -17.42
CA GLU A 93 9.37 -17.51 -16.87
C GLU A 93 8.35 -17.63 -15.72
N ASP A 94 7.36 -18.52 -15.84
CA ASP A 94 6.43 -18.83 -14.77
C ASP A 94 7.11 -19.57 -13.62
N VAL A 95 7.92 -20.60 -13.86
CA VAL A 95 8.67 -21.31 -12.79
C VAL A 95 9.56 -20.35 -11.99
N ARG A 96 10.19 -19.36 -12.64
CA ARG A 96 10.94 -18.32 -11.93
C ARG A 96 10.09 -17.50 -10.97
N SER A 97 8.77 -17.45 -11.17
CA SER A 97 7.85 -16.77 -10.25
C SER A 97 7.74 -17.45 -8.88
N VAL A 98 8.34 -18.63 -8.68
CA VAL A 98 8.57 -19.23 -7.36
C VAL A 98 9.39 -18.30 -6.45
N GLU A 99 10.29 -17.48 -7.01
CA GLU A 99 11.03 -16.45 -6.26
C GLU A 99 10.10 -15.42 -5.61
N PHE A 100 8.93 -15.17 -6.22
CA PHE A 100 7.89 -14.27 -5.70
C PHE A 100 6.86 -14.99 -4.83
N GLY A 101 7.15 -16.23 -4.42
CA GLY A 101 6.33 -16.98 -3.47
C GLY A 101 5.32 -17.93 -4.10
N MET A 102 5.25 -18.02 -5.43
CA MET A 102 4.40 -18.98 -6.14
C MET A 102 4.75 -20.42 -5.77
N VAL A 103 3.74 -21.29 -5.74
CA VAL A 103 3.89 -22.74 -5.57
C VAL A 103 3.68 -23.40 -6.93
N VAL A 104 4.67 -24.16 -7.38
CA VAL A 104 4.59 -24.95 -8.62
C VAL A 104 4.56 -26.42 -8.24
N VAL A 105 3.60 -27.14 -8.81
CA VAL A 105 3.48 -28.60 -8.68
C VAL A 105 3.70 -29.21 -10.05
N LEU A 106 4.70 -30.09 -10.14
CA LEU A 106 5.11 -30.73 -11.39
C LEU A 106 4.95 -32.25 -11.26
N TYR A 107 4.19 -32.84 -12.19
CA TYR A 107 4.11 -34.28 -12.38
C TYR A 107 4.52 -34.62 -13.81
N SER A 108 5.32 -35.68 -13.97
CA SER A 108 5.67 -36.19 -15.30
C SER A 108 4.40 -36.60 -16.06
N GLY A 109 4.26 -36.10 -17.30
CA GLY A 109 3.09 -36.26 -18.16
C GLY A 109 1.87 -35.44 -17.75
N GLY A 110 1.94 -34.70 -16.64
CA GLY A 110 0.86 -33.85 -16.14
C GLY A 110 1.02 -32.40 -16.56
N ARG A 111 -0.06 -31.64 -16.39
CA ARG A 111 -0.05 -30.19 -16.56
C ARG A 111 0.59 -29.53 -15.34
N PRO A 112 1.50 -28.55 -15.51
CA PRO A 112 2.04 -27.79 -14.40
C PRO A 112 0.92 -27.03 -13.67
N LEU A 113 0.78 -27.27 -12.37
CA LEU A 113 -0.13 -26.51 -11.53
C LEU A 113 0.63 -25.37 -10.87
N MET A 114 0.12 -24.15 -11.03
CA MET A 114 0.75 -22.93 -10.53
C MET A 114 -0.23 -22.19 -9.64
N LEU A 115 0.17 -22.02 -8.37
CA LEU A 115 -0.66 -21.38 -7.36
C LEU A 115 0.08 -20.17 -6.80
N TYR A 116 -0.43 -18.99 -7.13
CA TYR A 116 0.00 -17.76 -6.49
C TYR A 116 -0.41 -17.75 -5.01
N PRO A 117 0.29 -17.00 -4.14
CA PRO A 117 -0.09 -16.88 -2.73
C PRO A 117 -1.58 -16.55 -2.52
N GLU A 118 -2.11 -15.62 -3.32
CA GLU A 118 -3.53 -15.18 -3.27
C GLU A 118 -4.52 -16.21 -3.83
N GLN A 119 -4.05 -17.14 -4.67
CA GLN A 119 -4.89 -18.12 -5.37
C GLN A 119 -4.96 -19.48 -4.68
N GLY A 120 -4.55 -19.57 -3.41
CA GLY A 120 -4.54 -20.85 -2.68
C GLY A 120 -3.14 -21.44 -2.47
N GLY A 121 -2.07 -20.76 -2.91
CA GLY A 121 -0.69 -21.26 -2.74
C GLY A 121 -0.31 -21.38 -1.26
N THR A 122 -0.70 -20.40 -0.43
CA THR A 122 -0.44 -20.42 1.02
C THR A 122 -1.26 -21.51 1.71
N GLU A 123 -2.53 -21.64 1.32
CA GLU A 123 -3.44 -22.69 1.82
C GLU A 123 -2.94 -24.09 1.44
N LEU A 124 -2.41 -24.26 0.24
CA LEU A 124 -1.77 -25.51 -0.16
C LEU A 124 -0.57 -25.83 0.75
N LEU A 125 0.33 -24.88 0.99
CA LEU A 125 1.47 -25.11 1.88
C LEU A 125 1.02 -25.48 3.31
N ARG A 126 0.00 -24.81 3.84
CA ARG A 126 -0.61 -25.17 5.14
C ARG A 126 -1.17 -26.60 5.11
N ALA A 127 -1.90 -26.96 4.06
CA ALA A 127 -2.49 -28.29 3.89
C ALA A 127 -1.44 -29.40 3.78
N LEU A 128 -0.34 -29.16 3.06
CA LEU A 128 0.77 -30.11 2.92
C LEU A 128 1.57 -30.27 4.20
N ARG A 129 1.70 -29.22 5.01
CA ARG A 129 2.34 -29.29 6.33
C ARG A 129 1.50 -30.10 7.32
N ASP A 130 0.19 -29.83 7.37
CA ASP A 130 -0.71 -30.38 8.39
C ASP A 130 -1.34 -31.72 7.96
N SER A 131 -1.03 -32.22 6.76
CA SER A 131 -1.64 -33.42 6.17
C SER A 131 -3.17 -33.37 6.19
N ALA A 132 -3.74 -32.19 5.93
CA ALA A 132 -5.15 -31.87 6.15
C ALA A 132 -6.14 -32.60 5.20
N GLY A 133 -5.63 -33.38 4.24
CA GLY A 133 -6.41 -34.29 3.41
C GLY A 133 -7.51 -33.60 2.57
N PRO A 134 -8.64 -34.29 2.29
CA PRO A 134 -9.67 -33.82 1.36
C PRO A 134 -10.38 -32.52 1.76
N ALA A 135 -10.38 -32.12 3.04
CA ALA A 135 -11.05 -30.91 3.48
C ALA A 135 -10.38 -29.64 2.92
N ALA A 136 -9.04 -29.65 2.84
CA ALA A 136 -8.27 -28.56 2.26
C ALA A 136 -8.50 -28.43 0.74
N MET A 137 -8.81 -29.54 0.06
CA MET A 137 -9.08 -29.56 -1.37
C MET A 137 -10.21 -28.59 -1.76
N THR A 138 -11.31 -28.62 -1.00
CA THR A 138 -12.49 -27.79 -1.29
C THR A 138 -12.16 -26.31 -1.19
N GLN A 139 -11.33 -25.91 -0.22
CA GLN A 139 -10.90 -24.52 -0.05
C GLN A 139 -9.99 -24.08 -1.19
N ILE A 140 -8.97 -24.90 -1.54
CA ILE A 140 -8.00 -24.56 -2.59
C ILE A 140 -8.66 -24.54 -3.97
N SER A 141 -9.50 -25.54 -4.29
CA SER A 141 -10.17 -25.65 -5.59
C SER A 141 -11.16 -24.51 -5.85
N SER A 142 -11.76 -23.94 -4.80
CA SER A 142 -12.64 -22.77 -4.94
C SER A 142 -11.91 -21.53 -5.47
N ARG A 143 -10.58 -21.46 -5.33
CA ARG A 143 -9.74 -20.34 -5.75
C ARG A 143 -8.88 -20.64 -6.98
N ALA A 144 -8.43 -21.89 -7.14
CA ALA A 144 -7.51 -22.32 -8.19
C ALA A 144 -8.19 -22.67 -9.53
N GLY A 145 -9.52 -22.74 -9.58
CA GLY A 145 -10.27 -23.21 -10.75
C GLY A 145 -10.62 -24.70 -10.66
N PRO A 146 -11.28 -25.26 -11.71
CA PRO A 146 -11.82 -26.62 -11.68
C PRO A 146 -10.74 -27.66 -11.33
N THR A 147 -11.14 -28.63 -10.48
CA THR A 147 -10.32 -29.68 -9.85
C THR A 147 -9.27 -30.28 -10.77
N ASP A 148 -8.02 -29.87 -10.56
CA ASP A 148 -6.84 -30.51 -11.17
C ASP A 148 -6.56 -31.84 -10.44
N ALA A 149 -6.55 -32.95 -11.19
CA ALA A 149 -6.22 -34.27 -10.65
C ALA A 149 -4.83 -34.29 -9.97
N SER A 150 -3.92 -33.41 -10.42
CA SER A 150 -2.60 -33.21 -9.85
C SER A 150 -2.66 -32.72 -8.40
N LEU A 151 -3.58 -31.80 -8.09
CA LEU A 151 -3.77 -31.30 -6.72
C LEU A 151 -4.30 -32.40 -5.80
N GLY A 152 -5.25 -33.21 -6.30
CA GLY A 152 -5.77 -34.40 -5.62
C GLY A 152 -4.67 -35.34 -5.21
N ARG A 153 -3.90 -35.74 -6.21
CA ARG A 153 -2.75 -36.60 -6.05
C ARG A 153 -1.75 -36.05 -5.03
N LEU A 154 -1.43 -34.76 -5.12
CA LEU A 154 -0.48 -34.12 -4.20
C LEU A 154 -0.96 -34.18 -2.76
N LEU A 155 -2.21 -33.80 -2.49
CA LEU A 155 -2.75 -33.79 -1.13
C LEU A 155 -2.91 -35.20 -0.51
N THR A 156 -2.99 -36.25 -1.33
CA THR A 156 -3.13 -37.63 -0.86
C THR A 156 -1.81 -38.41 -0.78
N GLU A 157 -0.89 -38.19 -1.72
CA GLU A 157 0.33 -39.00 -1.86
C GLU A 157 1.57 -38.31 -1.26
N PHE A 158 1.54 -36.99 -1.10
CA PHE A 158 2.70 -36.26 -0.59
C PHE A 158 2.92 -36.52 0.89
N ASN A 159 4.11 -37.05 1.23
CA ASN A 159 4.55 -37.18 2.61
C ASN A 159 5.62 -36.10 2.89
N PRO A 160 5.31 -35.05 3.68
CA PRO A 160 6.24 -33.96 3.91
C PRO A 160 7.49 -34.45 4.66
N SER A 161 8.67 -34.13 4.11
CA SER A 161 9.93 -34.35 4.84
C SER A 161 10.04 -33.37 6.01
N PRO A 162 10.79 -33.69 7.08
CA PRO A 162 11.01 -32.74 8.18
C PRO A 162 11.58 -31.39 7.71
N GLU A 163 12.50 -31.43 6.74
CA GLU A 163 13.10 -30.23 6.14
C GLU A 163 12.07 -29.40 5.36
N PHE A 164 11.15 -30.06 4.64
CA PHE A 164 10.04 -29.37 3.98
C PHE A 164 9.16 -28.66 5.00
N SER A 165 8.76 -29.35 6.07
CA SER A 165 7.90 -28.79 7.11
C SER A 165 8.54 -27.57 7.79
N GLU A 166 9.83 -27.64 8.13
CA GLU A 166 10.56 -26.50 8.72
C GLU A 166 10.58 -25.28 7.78
N ARG A 167 10.87 -25.49 6.49
CA ARG A 167 10.89 -24.40 5.49
C ARG A 167 9.49 -23.80 5.30
N VAL A 168 8.47 -24.65 5.22
CA VAL A 168 7.09 -24.22 5.05
C VAL A 168 6.60 -23.45 6.28
N GLU A 169 6.92 -23.90 7.49
CA GLU A 169 6.61 -23.18 8.73
C GLU A 169 7.27 -21.80 8.76
N ALA A 170 8.56 -21.73 8.42
CA ALA A 170 9.27 -20.45 8.35
C ALA A 170 8.66 -19.50 7.30
N LYS A 171 8.18 -20.02 6.17
CA LYS A 171 7.53 -19.24 5.11
C LYS A 171 6.12 -18.79 5.54
N ILE A 172 5.29 -19.68 6.08
CA ILE A 172 3.95 -19.37 6.59
C ILE A 172 4.05 -18.32 7.69
N LYS A 173 4.97 -18.47 8.65
CA LYS A 173 5.17 -17.50 9.73
C LYS A 173 5.48 -16.09 9.21
N LYS A 174 6.27 -15.97 8.15
CA LYS A 174 6.55 -14.66 7.50
C LYS A 174 5.31 -14.08 6.83
N ILE A 175 4.53 -14.92 6.14
CA ILE A 175 3.29 -14.50 5.49
C ILE A 175 2.28 -14.04 6.56
N ASP A 176 2.06 -14.83 7.60
CA ASP A 176 1.15 -14.50 8.71
C ASP A 176 1.59 -13.20 9.42
N GLN A 177 2.90 -12.98 9.58
CA GLN A 177 3.42 -11.72 10.13
C GLN A 177 3.13 -10.52 9.24
N ALA A 178 3.34 -10.66 7.92
CA ALA A 178 3.05 -9.61 6.95
C ALA A 178 1.55 -9.32 6.83
N GLU A 179 0.70 -10.36 6.87
CA GLU A 179 -0.76 -10.24 6.88
C GLU A 179 -1.23 -9.53 8.15
N ALA A 180 -0.76 -9.95 9.33
CA ALA A 180 -1.10 -9.29 10.59
C ALA A 180 -0.63 -7.82 10.64
N GLU A 181 0.52 -7.50 10.02
CA GLU A 181 0.98 -6.11 9.88
C GLU A 181 0.07 -5.32 8.92
N GLY A 182 -0.27 -5.91 7.77
CA GLY A 182 -1.18 -5.32 6.80
C GLY A 182 -2.58 -5.05 7.38
N GLU A 183 -3.14 -6.00 8.12
CA GLU A 183 -4.42 -5.85 8.83
C GLU A 183 -4.37 -4.72 9.86
N ARG A 184 -3.26 -4.58 10.61
CA ARG A 184 -3.08 -3.47 11.56
C ARG A 184 -3.07 -2.12 10.84
N VAL A 185 -2.37 -2.01 9.73
CA VAL A 185 -2.32 -0.79 8.92
C VAL A 185 -3.69 -0.48 8.31
N ALA A 186 -4.39 -1.48 7.79
CA ALA A 186 -5.73 -1.33 7.23
C ALA A 186 -6.75 -0.91 8.30
N ALA A 187 -6.73 -1.55 9.48
CA ALA A 187 -7.57 -1.20 10.61
C ALA A 187 -7.30 0.22 11.12
N ALA A 188 -6.02 0.61 11.21
CA ALA A 188 -5.63 1.97 11.58
C ALA A 188 -6.13 3.00 10.56
N THR A 189 -5.94 2.74 9.26
CA THR A 189 -6.39 3.62 8.17
C THR A 189 -7.90 3.79 8.18
N HIS A 190 -8.64 2.70 8.37
CA HIS A 190 -10.09 2.73 8.48
C HIS A 190 -10.59 3.44 9.76
N TRP A 191 -9.87 3.32 10.87
CA TRP A 191 -10.17 4.09 12.07
C TRP A 191 -9.94 5.59 11.85
N ILE A 192 -8.81 5.95 11.22
CA ILE A 192 -8.48 7.34 10.87
C ILE A 192 -9.55 7.92 9.96
N SER A 193 -9.97 7.23 8.90
CA SER A 193 -10.98 7.74 7.97
C SER A 193 -12.32 8.04 8.66
N LYS A 194 -12.72 7.24 9.64
CA LYS A 194 -13.92 7.48 10.45
C LYS A 194 -13.82 8.73 11.32
N ILE A 195 -12.65 9.02 11.88
CA ILE A 195 -12.44 10.18 12.75
C ILE A 195 -12.03 11.45 12.00
N SER A 196 -11.52 11.33 10.77
CA SER A 196 -10.97 12.45 10.00
C SER A 196 -11.97 13.59 9.81
N TYR A 197 -13.21 13.28 9.43
CA TYR A 197 -14.24 14.30 9.24
C TYR A 197 -14.58 15.07 10.52
N PRO A 198 -15.02 14.42 11.63
CA PRO A 198 -15.34 15.15 12.86
C PRO A 198 -14.12 15.87 13.45
N LEU A 199 -12.93 15.28 13.33
CA LEU A 199 -11.67 15.92 13.76
C LEU A 199 -11.38 17.19 12.96
N THR A 200 -11.60 17.18 11.65
CA THR A 200 -11.37 18.34 10.77
C THR A 200 -12.35 19.47 11.09
N VAL A 201 -13.64 19.16 11.29
CA VAL A 201 -14.64 20.14 11.71
C VAL A 201 -14.27 20.74 13.07
N PHE A 202 -13.86 19.89 14.03
CA PHE A 202 -13.37 20.34 15.33
C PHE A 202 -12.14 21.24 15.20
N ALA A 203 -11.16 20.84 14.40
CA ALA A 203 -9.95 21.63 14.15
C ALA A 203 -10.28 23.00 13.55
N MET A 204 -11.20 23.08 12.58
CA MET A 204 -11.68 24.35 12.02
C MET A 204 -12.26 25.26 13.11
N ALA A 205 -13.11 24.72 13.99
CA ALA A 205 -13.69 25.49 15.08
C ALA A 205 -12.61 26.02 16.04
N VAL A 206 -11.64 25.18 16.42
CA VAL A 206 -10.51 25.60 17.29
C VAL A 206 -9.63 26.64 16.60
N VAL A 207 -9.40 26.54 15.29
CA VAL A 207 -8.65 27.55 14.51
C VAL A 207 -9.37 28.90 14.51
N VAL A 208 -10.69 28.92 14.30
CA VAL A 208 -11.49 30.16 14.36
C VAL A 208 -11.43 30.78 15.76
N LEU A 209 -11.56 29.97 16.81
CA LEU A 209 -11.41 30.42 18.20
C LEU A 209 -9.99 30.97 18.46
N GLY A 210 -8.97 30.30 17.94
CA GLY A 210 -7.58 30.74 18.00
C GLY A 210 -7.37 32.11 17.37
N PHE A 211 -7.84 32.33 16.15
CA PHE A 211 -7.78 33.64 15.50
C PHE A 211 -8.56 34.71 16.26
N GLY A 212 -9.78 34.41 16.69
CA GLY A 212 -10.59 35.35 17.47
C GLY A 212 -9.91 35.75 18.79
N HIS A 213 -9.28 34.80 19.47
CA HIS A 213 -8.50 35.03 20.68
C HIS A 213 -7.27 35.90 20.43
N LEU A 214 -6.53 35.62 19.35
CA LEU A 214 -5.32 36.37 18.97
C LEU A 214 -5.61 37.83 18.58
N LEU A 215 -6.72 38.07 17.86
CA LEU A 215 -7.16 39.40 17.45
C LEU A 215 -7.67 40.23 18.63
N SER A 216 -8.40 39.59 19.56
CA SER A 216 -8.94 40.26 20.76
C SER A 216 -7.87 40.59 21.81
N ASN A 217 -6.78 39.82 21.86
CA ASN A 217 -5.78 39.89 22.93
C ASN A 217 -4.38 40.18 22.41
N ARG A 218 -4.20 41.28 21.68
CA ARG A 218 -2.88 41.71 21.23
C ARG A 218 -1.99 42.09 22.42
N PRO A 219 -0.78 41.51 22.57
CA PRO A 219 0.12 41.89 23.66
C PRO A 219 0.55 43.35 23.51
N GLN A 220 0.32 44.15 24.54
CA GLN A 220 0.82 45.53 24.64
C GLN A 220 2.14 45.51 25.41
N ILE A 221 3.22 45.95 24.77
CA ILE A 221 4.58 45.91 25.34
C ILE A 221 4.81 47.09 26.32
N GLU A 222 3.91 48.10 26.32
CA GLU A 222 4.16 49.41 26.93
C GLU A 222 3.16 49.86 28.02
N SER A 223 2.48 48.96 28.73
CA SER A 223 1.62 49.37 29.86
C SER A 223 2.43 49.69 31.12
N SER A 224 3.05 50.87 31.10
CA SER A 224 3.64 51.54 32.26
C SER A 224 2.52 52.09 33.14
N GLY A 225 1.98 51.33 34.10
CA GLY A 225 0.99 51.89 35.02
C GLY A 225 0.11 50.91 35.78
N SER A 226 0.72 50.11 36.67
CA SER A 226 0.26 49.84 38.05
C SER A 226 -1.23 49.72 38.43
N ASP A 227 -2.14 49.24 37.57
CA ASP A 227 -3.50 48.92 38.03
C ASP A 227 -3.56 47.46 38.54
N PRO A 228 -3.71 47.21 39.85
CA PRO A 228 -3.71 45.86 40.42
C PRO A 228 -4.87 44.98 39.90
N THR A 229 -5.92 45.57 39.31
CA THR A 229 -7.06 44.84 38.74
C THR A 229 -6.73 44.09 37.43
N ASP A 230 -5.70 44.51 36.69
CA ASP A 230 -5.34 43.93 35.39
C ASP A 230 -4.76 42.51 35.48
N TRP A 231 -4.14 42.14 36.61
CA TRP A 231 -3.56 40.81 36.83
C TRP A 231 -4.57 39.67 36.65
N SER A 232 -5.81 39.90 37.07
CA SER A 232 -6.88 38.92 36.96
C SER A 232 -7.28 38.66 35.49
N LYS A 233 -7.24 39.70 34.65
CA LYS A 233 -7.51 39.61 33.22
C LYS A 233 -6.35 38.92 32.50
N HIS A 234 -5.10 39.31 32.78
CA HIS A 234 -3.91 38.68 32.19
C HIS A 234 -3.88 37.16 32.43
N ARG A 235 -4.18 36.72 33.65
CA ARG A 235 -4.21 35.28 33.98
C ARG A 235 -5.28 34.52 33.19
N LYS A 236 -6.47 35.12 33.00
CA LYS A 236 -7.54 34.52 32.19
C LYS A 236 -7.12 34.41 30.72
N VAL A 237 -6.53 35.46 30.15
CA VAL A 237 -6.09 35.48 28.75
C VAL A 237 -5.00 34.45 28.50
N VAL A 238 -3.97 34.38 29.34
CA VAL A 238 -2.89 33.38 29.21
C VAL A 238 -3.44 31.96 29.40
N GLY A 239 -4.34 31.75 30.37
CA GLY A 239 -5.01 30.46 30.56
C GLY A 239 -5.80 30.01 29.33
N GLN A 240 -6.56 30.92 28.70
CA GLN A 240 -7.27 30.66 27.46
C GLN A 240 -6.32 30.37 26.29
N SER A 241 -5.23 31.13 26.13
CA SER A 241 -4.20 30.85 25.12
C SER A 241 -3.62 29.45 25.28
N LEU A 242 -3.28 29.05 26.52
CA LEU A 242 -2.70 27.74 26.80
C LEU A 242 -3.69 26.60 26.55
N LEU A 243 -4.98 26.81 26.81
CA LEU A 243 -6.01 25.84 26.48
C LEU A 243 -6.12 25.65 24.96
N ILE A 244 -6.13 26.73 24.18
CA ILE A 244 -6.18 26.66 22.72
C ILE A 244 -4.93 25.95 22.17
N VAL A 245 -3.74 26.31 22.67
CA VAL A 245 -2.46 25.64 22.34
C VAL A 245 -2.53 24.14 22.63
N ALA A 246 -3.08 23.73 23.78
CA ALA A 246 -3.24 22.33 24.13
C ALA A 246 -4.17 21.60 23.15
N LEU A 247 -5.34 22.18 22.82
CA LEU A 247 -6.28 21.59 21.87
C LEU A 247 -5.68 21.45 20.47
N LEU A 248 -5.04 22.50 19.96
CA LEU A 248 -4.37 22.48 18.65
C LEU A 248 -3.25 21.43 18.61
N SER A 249 -2.50 21.29 19.70
CA SER A 249 -1.43 20.27 19.80
C SER A 249 -1.98 18.84 19.84
N VAL A 250 -3.14 18.62 20.47
CA VAL A 250 -3.83 17.31 20.44
C VAL A 250 -4.30 16.97 19.03
N VAL A 251 -4.91 17.92 18.32
CA VAL A 251 -5.33 17.73 16.92
C VAL A 251 -4.13 17.39 16.04
N ASP A 252 -3.07 18.17 16.13
CA ASP A 252 -1.82 17.98 15.39
C ASP A 252 -1.17 16.62 15.71
N LEU A 253 -1.22 16.17 16.96
CA LEU A 253 -0.76 14.85 17.37
C LEU A 253 -1.59 13.72 16.75
N ILE A 254 -2.93 13.84 16.76
CA ILE A 254 -3.81 12.84 16.14
C ILE A 254 -3.51 12.71 14.64
N TRP A 255 -3.35 13.83 13.95
CA TRP A 255 -2.97 13.80 12.53
C TRP A 255 -1.59 13.20 12.31
N THR A 256 -0.60 13.58 13.11
CA THR A 256 0.77 13.03 13.02
C THR A 256 0.77 11.51 13.18
N LEU A 257 0.02 10.98 14.16
CA LEU A 257 -0.12 9.54 14.37
C LEU A 257 -0.88 8.87 13.23
N GLY A 258 -1.94 9.53 12.73
CA GLY A 258 -2.72 9.03 11.61
C GLY A 258 -1.87 8.88 10.34
N THR A 259 -1.10 9.92 10.01
CA THR A 259 -0.23 9.91 8.84
C THR A 259 0.97 8.99 8.97
N ALA A 260 1.53 8.85 10.19
CA ALA A 260 2.61 7.90 10.46
C ALA A 260 2.15 6.44 10.27
N ASN A 261 0.98 6.09 10.82
CA ASN A 261 0.43 4.73 10.71
C ASN A 261 0.01 4.36 9.28
N ALA A 262 -0.38 5.35 8.47
CA ALA A 262 -0.75 5.12 7.06
C ALA A 262 0.46 4.92 6.13
N GLY A 263 1.71 5.04 6.64
CA GLY A 263 2.92 4.89 5.83
C GLY A 263 3.12 5.99 4.77
N LEU A 264 2.34 7.09 4.83
CA LEU A 264 2.37 8.18 3.85
C LEU A 264 3.56 9.12 4.05
N MET A 265 4.19 9.10 5.23
CA MET A 265 5.34 9.94 5.55
C MET A 265 6.63 9.12 5.46
N ARG A 266 7.29 9.17 4.30
CA ARG A 266 8.67 8.67 4.16
C ARG A 266 9.63 9.78 4.57
N GLU A 267 10.16 9.70 5.78
CA GLU A 267 11.15 10.68 6.24
C GLU A 267 12.49 10.48 5.54
N LEU A 268 13.09 11.59 5.10
CA LEU A 268 14.42 11.61 4.46
C LEU A 268 15.56 11.73 5.48
N ASN A 269 15.25 12.04 6.75
CA ASN A 269 16.24 12.18 7.80
C ASN A 269 16.49 10.82 8.48
N PRO A 270 17.72 10.29 8.48
CA PRO A 270 18.03 9.01 9.11
C PRO A 270 17.81 8.99 10.62
N LEU A 271 17.81 10.16 11.30
CA LEU A 271 17.52 10.23 12.73
C LEU A 271 16.02 10.14 13.03
N GLY A 272 15.17 10.71 12.18
CA GLY A 272 13.73 10.66 12.40
C GLY A 272 13.07 9.42 11.80
N SER A 273 13.71 8.72 10.86
CA SER A 273 13.24 7.41 10.39
C SER A 273 13.12 6.39 11.52
N GLY A 274 14.07 6.40 12.47
CA GLY A 274 14.02 5.54 13.66
C GLY A 274 12.93 5.92 14.66
N MET A 275 12.52 7.19 14.69
CA MET A 275 11.39 7.64 15.52
C MET A 275 10.05 7.32 14.87
N ILE A 276 9.93 7.46 13.55
CA ILE A 276 8.70 7.14 12.80
C ILE A 276 8.41 5.64 12.77
N ALA A 277 9.45 4.79 12.82
CA ALA A 277 9.28 3.35 12.90
C ALA A 277 8.46 2.90 14.13
N GLU A 278 8.44 3.70 15.20
CA GLU A 278 7.68 3.39 16.40
C GLU A 278 6.76 4.58 16.78
N PRO A 279 5.47 4.55 16.39
CA PRO A 279 4.52 5.63 16.64
C PRO A 279 4.43 6.07 18.10
N VAL A 280 4.67 5.14 19.04
CA VAL A 280 4.72 5.40 20.48
C VAL A 280 5.82 6.38 20.85
N ARG A 281 7.01 6.30 20.22
CA ARG A 281 8.11 7.23 20.49
C ARG A 281 7.78 8.63 20.02
N LEU A 282 7.19 8.77 18.84
CA LEU A 282 6.71 10.07 18.34
C LEU A 282 5.68 10.69 19.27
N PHE A 283 4.70 9.89 19.71
CA PHE A 283 3.69 10.33 20.69
C PHE A 283 4.34 10.82 21.98
N LEU A 284 5.20 10.00 22.61
CA LEU A 284 5.85 10.35 23.87
C LEU A 284 6.73 11.60 23.74
N PHE A 285 7.49 11.72 22.65
CA PHE A 285 8.32 12.88 22.40
C PHE A 285 7.46 14.15 22.28
N LYS A 286 6.44 14.14 21.42
CA LYS A 286 5.58 15.29 21.18
C LYS A 286 4.76 15.67 22.42
N ALA A 287 4.22 14.69 23.14
CA ALA A 287 3.52 14.90 24.40
C ALA A 287 4.43 15.51 25.48
N THR A 288 5.67 15.01 25.60
CA THR A 288 6.65 15.51 26.58
C THR A 288 7.06 16.95 26.27
N VAL A 289 7.45 17.24 25.02
CA VAL A 289 7.88 18.58 24.60
C VAL A 289 6.74 19.59 24.74
N THR A 290 5.53 19.21 24.31
CA THR A 290 4.34 20.07 24.41
C THR A 290 3.95 20.30 25.86
N GLY A 291 3.89 19.24 26.67
CA GLY A 291 3.55 19.32 28.10
C GLY A 291 4.55 20.16 28.88
N LEU A 292 5.85 19.99 28.62
CA LEU A 292 6.89 20.80 29.23
C LEU A 292 6.76 22.28 28.82
N SER A 293 6.50 22.54 27.54
CA SER A 293 6.32 23.90 27.02
C SER A 293 5.11 24.60 27.66
N ILE A 294 3.96 23.92 27.72
CA ILE A 294 2.76 24.41 28.39
C ILE A 294 3.02 24.62 29.89
N GLY A 295 3.70 23.68 30.55
CA GLY A 295 4.04 23.76 31.97
C GLY A 295 4.95 24.95 32.29
N ILE A 296 5.96 25.21 31.45
CA ILE A 296 6.85 26.37 31.60
C ILE A 296 6.07 27.67 31.42
N LEU A 297 5.25 27.79 30.36
CA LEU A 297 4.45 28.99 30.13
C LEU A 297 3.42 29.21 31.24
N TYR A 298 2.81 28.13 31.74
CA TYR A 298 1.89 28.19 32.88
C TYR A 298 2.61 28.63 34.15
N ARG A 299 3.82 28.13 34.43
CA ARG A 299 4.61 28.57 35.59
C ARG A 299 5.03 30.04 35.47
N LEU A 300 5.37 30.48 34.26
CA LEU A 300 5.83 31.84 33.98
C LEU A 300 4.70 32.84 33.63
N HIS A 301 3.42 32.45 33.74
CA HIS A 301 2.28 33.27 33.32
C HIS A 301 2.22 34.67 33.96
N ARG A 302 2.92 34.88 35.08
CA ARG A 302 3.02 36.18 35.76
C ARG A 302 3.99 37.17 35.07
N ARG A 303 4.77 36.73 34.08
CA ARG A 303 5.74 37.60 33.38
C ARG A 303 5.16 38.05 32.03
N PRO A 304 5.32 39.32 31.62
CA PRO A 304 4.82 39.82 30.34
C PRO A 304 5.43 39.07 29.15
N VAL A 305 6.68 38.60 29.29
CA VAL A 305 7.35 37.75 28.30
C VAL A 305 6.56 36.46 28.02
N ALA A 306 5.93 35.84 29.03
CA ALA A 306 5.12 34.63 28.84
C ALA A 306 3.82 34.91 28.08
N GLN A 307 3.26 36.12 28.20
CA GLN A 307 2.10 36.53 27.40
C GLN A 307 2.49 36.67 25.92
N VAL A 308 3.60 37.33 25.62
CA VAL A 308 4.10 37.45 24.24
C VAL A 308 4.44 36.07 23.66
N ALA A 309 5.11 35.23 24.43
CA ALA A 309 5.48 33.87 24.00
C ALA A 309 4.25 32.97 23.78
N SER A 310 3.27 32.98 24.69
CA SER A 310 2.04 32.21 24.53
C SER A 310 1.18 32.70 23.37
N TRP A 311 1.16 34.02 23.11
CA TRP A 311 0.51 34.60 21.93
C TRP A 311 1.16 34.12 20.63
N TRP A 312 2.49 34.19 20.52
CA TRP A 312 3.22 33.67 19.35
C TRP A 312 3.06 32.16 19.16
N CYS A 313 3.12 31.39 20.25
CA CYS A 313 2.91 29.95 20.21
C CYS A 313 1.49 29.61 19.71
N CYS A 314 0.47 30.30 20.24
CA CYS A 314 -0.90 30.16 19.79
C CYS A 314 -1.06 30.52 18.31
N LEU A 315 -0.43 31.61 17.84
CA LEU A 315 -0.43 32.00 16.43
C LEU A 315 0.19 30.92 15.53
N LEU A 316 1.39 30.46 15.85
CA LEU A 316 2.10 29.46 15.06
C LEU A 316 1.31 28.15 14.96
N LEU A 317 0.77 27.64 16.08
CA LEU A 317 -0.05 26.43 16.06
C LEU A 317 -1.35 26.63 15.30
N THR A 318 -2.01 27.80 15.42
CA THR A 318 -3.22 28.10 14.66
C THR A 318 -2.95 28.07 13.15
N LEU A 319 -1.84 28.68 12.70
CA LEU A 319 -1.43 28.69 11.30
C LEU A 319 -1.06 27.29 10.79
N LEU A 320 -0.36 26.49 11.61
CA LEU A 320 0.02 25.13 11.27
C LEU A 320 -1.21 24.23 11.14
N THR A 321 -2.15 24.30 12.10
CA THR A 321 -3.41 23.57 12.03
C THR A 321 -4.25 24.02 10.83
N ALA A 322 -4.34 25.31 10.55
CA ALA A 322 -5.06 25.82 9.37
C ALA A 322 -4.47 25.28 8.06
N ARG A 323 -3.13 25.27 7.94
CA ARG A 323 -2.44 24.66 6.79
C ARG A 323 -2.78 23.19 6.65
N TRP A 324 -2.78 22.43 7.74
CA TRP A 324 -3.14 21.01 7.73
C TRP A 324 -4.59 20.76 7.32
N VAL A 325 -5.53 21.54 7.84
CA VAL A 325 -6.94 21.46 7.42
C VAL A 325 -7.06 21.67 5.91
N MET A 326 -6.43 22.71 5.36
CA MET A 326 -6.48 22.96 3.92
C MET A 326 -5.90 21.81 3.10
N PHE A 327 -4.79 21.21 3.56
CA PHE A 327 -4.21 20.04 2.90
C PHE A 327 -5.19 18.87 2.91
N GLN A 328 -5.77 18.53 4.06
CA GLN A 328 -6.75 17.43 4.17
C GLN A 328 -7.99 17.67 3.31
N SER A 329 -8.48 18.90 3.24
CA SER A 329 -9.62 19.26 2.38
C SER A 329 -9.33 19.14 0.88
N MET A 330 -8.07 19.08 0.44
CA MET A 330 -7.72 18.83 -0.96
C MET A 330 -7.72 17.33 -1.33
N PHE A 331 -7.60 16.43 -0.35
CA PHE A 331 -7.51 14.98 -0.56
C PHE A 331 -8.77 14.20 -0.18
N LEU A 332 -9.76 14.87 0.43
CA LEU A 332 -11.11 14.36 0.67
C LEU A 332 -11.99 14.60 -0.56
#